data_AF-A0A1I0N6C7-F1
#
_entry.id   AF-A0A1I0N6C7-F1
#
_cell.length_a   1.000
_cell.length_b   1.000
_cell.length_c   1.000
_cell.angle_alpha   90.00
_cell.angle_beta   90.00
_cell.angle_gamma   90.00
#
_symmetry.space_group_name_H-M   'P 1'
#
loop_
_entity.id
_entity.type
_entity.pdbx_description
1 polymer ?
#
loop_
_entity_poly.entity_id
_entity_poly.type
_entity_poly.pdbx_seq_one_letter_code
_entity_poly.pdbx_strand_id
1 'polypeptide(L)'
;MRVIRLLYRKIIDASSQSAWEKLVFNDSYTEFLMQAQLYNQEKKYSTFGELITYVPNADKLHFLVSGSVVGYLKQLNRKVPDILNNSGKLFLPFSNYKFEIINSDIKDKSKHQVAVNFMSEPLTWYDTIGNQLLVALDTTPVNGEILTEQFAMQPFLSIYSLKEIK
;
A
#
# COMPACT_ATOMS: atom_id res chain seq x y z
N MET A 1 22.55 15.72 -7.07
CA MET A 1 21.10 15.73 -6.70
C MET A 1 20.67 14.33 -6.29
N ARG A 2 19.84 14.16 -5.26
CA ARG A 2 19.34 12.83 -4.85
C ARG A 2 17.89 12.65 -5.28
N VAL A 3 17.59 11.53 -5.93
CA VAL A 3 16.24 11.15 -6.31
C VAL A 3 15.84 9.92 -5.50
N ILE A 4 14.73 10.00 -4.80
CA ILE A 4 14.20 8.91 -3.97
C ILE A 4 12.87 8.41 -4.52
N ARG A 5 12.52 7.17 -4.21
CA ARG A 5 11.13 6.68 -4.24
C ARG A 5 10.76 6.25 -2.84
N LEU A 6 9.50 6.42 -2.49
CA LEU A 6 8.95 6.04 -1.20
C LEU A 6 8.09 4.77 -1.35
N LEU A 7 8.09 3.94 -0.31
CA LEU A 7 7.15 2.86 -0.11
C LEU A 7 6.26 3.22 1.09
N TYR A 8 4.95 3.22 0.91
CA TYR A 8 4.00 3.29 2.02
C TYR A 8 3.20 2.01 2.11
N ARG A 9 3.24 1.32 3.25
CA ARG A 9 2.45 0.12 3.50
C ARG A 9 1.19 0.47 4.29
N LYS A 10 0.05 0.44 3.60
CA LYS A 10 -1.27 0.57 4.22
C LYS A 10 -1.75 -0.80 4.69
N ILE A 11 -1.91 -0.99 6.00
CA ILE A 11 -2.53 -2.18 6.59
C ILE A 11 -4.02 -1.94 6.76
N ILE A 12 -4.83 -2.93 6.40
CA ILE A 12 -6.29 -2.88 6.47
C ILE A 12 -6.76 -4.15 7.18
N ASP A 13 -7.57 -3.98 8.22
CA ASP A 13 -8.11 -5.06 9.04
C ASP A 13 -9.48 -4.69 9.62
N ALA A 14 -10.01 -5.52 10.51
CA ALA A 14 -11.32 -5.35 11.11
C ALA A 14 -11.46 -4.04 11.93
N SER A 15 -10.36 -3.38 12.31
CA SER A 15 -10.38 -2.11 13.04
C SER A 15 -10.45 -0.89 12.13
N SER A 16 -10.27 -1.06 10.81
CA SER A 16 -10.28 0.04 9.85
C SER A 16 -11.60 0.81 9.84
N GLN A 17 -11.51 2.14 9.89
CA GLN A 17 -12.68 2.99 10.11
C GLN A 17 -13.19 3.68 8.85
N SER A 18 -12.29 4.02 7.92
CA SER A 18 -12.68 4.76 6.73
C SER A 18 -13.55 3.90 5.80
N ALA A 19 -14.44 4.56 5.05
CA ALA A 19 -15.32 3.87 4.10
C ALA A 19 -14.52 3.10 3.05
N TRP A 20 -13.42 3.69 2.54
CA TRP A 20 -12.55 3.06 1.56
C TRP A 20 -11.90 1.78 2.10
N GLU A 21 -11.31 1.83 3.30
CA GLU A 21 -10.69 0.65 3.91
C GLU A 21 -11.70 -0.46 4.18
N LYS A 22 -12.90 -0.11 4.67
CA LYS A 22 -13.97 -1.09 4.93
C LYS A 22 -14.40 -1.82 3.66
N LEU A 23 -14.50 -1.11 2.54
CA LEU A 23 -14.82 -1.70 1.25
C LEU A 23 -13.71 -2.65 0.79
N VAL A 24 -12.45 -2.20 0.85
CA VAL A 24 -11.28 -3.05 0.54
C VAL A 24 -11.27 -4.30 1.41
N PHE A 25 -11.43 -4.16 2.73
CA PHE A 25 -11.46 -5.26 3.70
C PHE A 25 -12.57 -6.28 3.41
N ASN A 26 -13.78 -5.79 3.14
CA ASN A 26 -14.94 -6.66 2.95
C ASN A 26 -14.82 -7.49 1.66
N ASP A 27 -14.39 -6.84 0.58
CA ASP A 27 -14.31 -7.47 -0.73
C ASP A 27 -13.09 -8.39 -0.84
N SER A 28 -11.95 -7.98 -0.27
CA SER A 28 -10.77 -8.86 -0.21
C SER A 28 -11.03 -10.11 0.63
N TYR A 29 -11.82 -10.00 1.70
CA TYR A 29 -12.20 -11.17 2.48
C TYR A 29 -13.13 -12.10 1.69
N THR A 30 -14.14 -11.54 1.02
CA THR A 30 -15.09 -12.31 0.22
C THR A 30 -14.37 -13.05 -0.91
N GLU A 31 -13.48 -12.36 -1.62
CA GLU A 31 -12.66 -12.95 -2.66
C GLU A 31 -11.70 -14.01 -2.09
N PHE A 32 -11.09 -13.77 -0.92
CA PHE A 32 -10.28 -14.77 -0.23
C PHE A 32 -11.08 -16.05 0.05
N LEU A 33 -12.31 -15.95 0.56
CA LEU A 33 -13.16 -17.12 0.80
C LEU A 33 -13.45 -17.90 -0.48
N MET A 34 -13.76 -17.19 -1.57
CA MET A 34 -14.04 -17.81 -2.87
C MET A 34 -12.81 -18.54 -3.41
N GLN A 35 -11.66 -17.87 -3.43
CA GLN A 35 -10.43 -18.42 -3.97
C GLN A 35 -9.88 -19.56 -3.09
N ALA A 36 -9.93 -19.43 -1.77
CA ALA A 36 -9.44 -20.44 -0.84
C ALA A 36 -10.16 -21.79 -0.98
N GLN A 37 -11.43 -21.82 -1.39
CA GLN A 37 -12.16 -23.07 -1.64
C GLN A 37 -11.50 -23.93 -2.72
N LEU A 38 -10.94 -23.30 -3.76
CA LEU A 38 -10.25 -24.01 -4.84
C LEU A 38 -8.95 -24.69 -4.36
N TYR A 39 -8.30 -24.10 -3.36
CA TYR A 39 -7.06 -24.60 -2.75
C TYR A 39 -7.32 -25.54 -1.55
N ASN A 40 -8.55 -25.61 -1.05
CA ASN A 40 -8.88 -26.31 0.19
C ASN A 40 -10.14 -27.17 0.04
N GLN A 41 -10.19 -27.99 -1.01
CA GLN A 41 -11.34 -28.82 -1.35
C GLN A 41 -11.70 -29.82 -0.24
N GLU A 42 -10.68 -30.35 0.44
CA GLU A 42 -10.84 -31.25 1.59
C GLU A 42 -11.23 -30.54 2.89
N LYS A 43 -11.27 -29.19 2.90
CA LYS A 43 -11.59 -28.35 4.07
C LYS A 43 -10.69 -28.60 5.28
N LYS A 44 -9.44 -28.99 5.04
CA LYS A 44 -8.47 -29.35 6.08
C LYS A 44 -7.85 -28.12 6.76
N TYR A 45 -7.65 -27.05 6.03
CA TYR A 45 -6.96 -25.84 6.50
C TYR A 45 -7.97 -24.72 6.76
N SER A 46 -7.80 -23.93 7.81
CA SER A 46 -8.71 -22.81 8.12
C SER A 46 -8.05 -21.45 7.93
N THR A 47 -6.74 -21.37 8.12
CA THR A 47 -5.98 -20.11 8.05
C THR A 47 -5.23 -19.96 6.73
N PHE A 48 -4.99 -18.71 6.33
CA PHE A 48 -4.12 -18.40 5.19
C PHE A 48 -2.70 -18.96 5.39
N GLY A 49 -2.17 -18.89 6.61
CA GLY A 49 -0.86 -19.45 6.97
C GLY A 49 -0.77 -20.96 6.72
N GLU A 50 -1.80 -21.73 7.09
CA GLU A 50 -1.85 -23.16 6.78
C GLU A 50 -1.93 -23.42 5.28
N LEU A 51 -2.74 -22.64 4.53
CA LEU A 51 -2.85 -22.79 3.09
C LEU A 51 -1.50 -22.61 2.40
N ILE A 52 -0.78 -21.52 2.68
CA ILE A 52 0.53 -21.28 2.06
C ILE A 52 1.62 -22.27 2.51
N THR A 53 1.46 -22.88 3.69
CA THR A 53 2.42 -23.85 4.23
C THR A 53 2.23 -25.23 3.60
N TYR A 54 0.99 -25.67 3.43
CA TYR A 54 0.68 -27.07 3.10
C TYR A 54 0.05 -27.29 1.73
N VAL A 55 -0.49 -26.24 1.08
CA VAL A 55 -1.10 -26.35 -0.24
C VAL A 55 -0.17 -25.76 -1.30
N PRO A 56 0.29 -26.57 -2.26
CA PRO A 56 1.13 -26.07 -3.34
C PRO A 56 0.48 -24.91 -4.10
N ASN A 57 1.25 -23.86 -4.39
CA ASN A 57 0.82 -22.66 -5.11
C ASN A 57 -0.22 -21.78 -4.39
N ALA A 58 -0.53 -22.01 -3.11
CA ALA A 58 -1.48 -21.16 -2.39
C ALA A 58 -0.98 -19.72 -2.17
N ASP A 59 0.31 -19.44 -2.38
CA ASP A 59 0.86 -18.08 -2.46
C ASP A 59 0.22 -17.23 -3.57
N LYS A 60 -0.31 -17.87 -4.63
CA LYS A 60 -1.06 -17.20 -5.70
C LYS A 60 -2.33 -16.51 -5.20
N LEU A 61 -2.84 -16.86 -4.01
CA LEU A 61 -3.98 -16.18 -3.40
C LEU A 61 -3.73 -14.67 -3.24
N HIS A 62 -2.49 -14.23 -3.03
CA HIS A 62 -2.15 -12.81 -3.06
C HIS A 62 -2.61 -12.13 -4.35
N PHE A 63 -2.25 -12.72 -5.49
CA PHE A 63 -2.58 -12.19 -6.80
C PHE A 63 -4.08 -12.33 -7.10
N LEU A 64 -4.66 -13.51 -6.83
CA LEU A 64 -6.08 -13.77 -7.11
C LEU A 64 -6.99 -12.82 -6.34
N VAL A 65 -6.73 -12.62 -5.04
CA VAL A 65 -7.51 -11.71 -4.20
C VAL A 65 -7.32 -10.25 -4.59
N SER A 66 -6.13 -9.88 -5.11
CA SER A 66 -5.86 -8.49 -5.51
C SER A 66 -6.82 -7.94 -6.56
N GLY A 67 -7.43 -8.81 -7.39
CA GLY A 67 -8.42 -8.42 -8.40
C GLY A 67 -9.63 -7.70 -7.81
N SER A 68 -10.07 -8.13 -6.61
CA SER A 68 -11.22 -7.55 -5.91
C SER A 68 -11.00 -6.10 -5.45
N VAL A 69 -9.74 -5.65 -5.31
CA VAL A 69 -9.43 -4.33 -4.74
C VAL A 69 -9.01 -3.30 -5.79
N VAL A 70 -8.82 -3.70 -7.06
CA VAL A 70 -8.33 -2.82 -8.13
C VAL A 70 -9.24 -1.61 -8.34
N GLY A 71 -10.56 -1.79 -8.25
CA GLY A 71 -11.53 -0.70 -8.40
C GLY A 71 -11.34 0.39 -7.34
N TYR A 72 -11.10 0.00 -6.09
CA TYR A 72 -10.86 0.92 -4.99
C TYR A 72 -9.55 1.67 -5.11
N LEU A 73 -8.51 1.03 -5.66
CA LEU A 73 -7.22 1.69 -5.88
C LEU A 73 -7.30 2.80 -6.95
N LYS A 74 -8.17 2.64 -7.95
CA LYS A 74 -8.42 3.69 -8.96
C LYS A 74 -9.07 4.93 -8.36
N GLN A 75 -9.90 4.77 -7.32
CA GLN A 75 -10.58 5.89 -6.64
C GLN A 75 -9.59 6.82 -5.92
N LEU A 76 -8.38 6.35 -5.60
CA LEU A 76 -7.34 7.15 -4.96
C LEU A 76 -6.72 8.21 -5.89
N ASN A 77 -7.11 8.24 -7.17
CA ASN A 77 -6.61 9.22 -8.16
C ASN A 77 -5.08 9.32 -8.18
N ARG A 78 -4.40 8.16 -8.08
CA ARG A 78 -2.94 8.02 -8.04
C ARG A 78 -2.24 8.74 -6.89
N LYS A 79 -2.94 9.10 -5.81
CA LYS A 79 -2.34 9.67 -4.60
C LYS A 79 -2.28 8.63 -3.49
N VAL A 80 -1.14 8.54 -2.82
CA VAL A 80 -0.96 7.61 -1.69
C VAL A 80 -1.88 8.07 -0.54
N PRO A 81 -2.73 7.19 0.02
CA PRO A 81 -3.60 7.55 1.13
C PRO A 81 -2.78 7.84 2.39
N ASP A 82 -3.33 8.66 3.29
CA ASP A 82 -2.73 9.04 4.59
C ASP A 82 -1.41 9.82 4.54
N ILE A 83 -0.80 10.01 3.37
CA ILE A 83 0.43 10.81 3.23
C ILE A 83 0.06 12.26 2.92
N LEU A 84 0.08 13.08 3.97
CA LEU A 84 -0.17 14.52 3.88
C LEU A 84 1.15 15.30 3.92
N ASN A 85 1.19 16.41 3.18
CA ASN A 85 2.21 17.42 3.40
C ASN A 85 1.92 18.19 4.70
N ASN A 86 2.84 19.06 5.12
CA ASN A 86 2.68 19.89 6.32
C ASN A 86 1.51 20.89 6.23
N SER A 87 0.90 21.07 5.05
CA SER A 87 -0.34 21.85 4.87
C SER A 87 -1.62 20.99 4.95
N GLY A 88 -1.50 19.69 5.24
CA GLY A 88 -2.63 18.77 5.36
C GLY A 88 -3.21 18.28 4.02
N LYS A 89 -2.49 18.41 2.91
CA LYS A 89 -2.96 17.99 1.57
C LYS A 89 -2.27 16.70 1.12
N LEU A 90 -3.04 15.82 0.46
CA LEU A 90 -2.49 14.66 -0.26
C LEU A 90 -1.65 15.17 -1.44
N PHE A 91 -0.35 14.88 -1.40
CA PHE A 91 0.61 15.34 -2.41
C PHE A 91 1.33 14.19 -3.12
N LEU A 92 1.55 13.05 -2.43
CA LEU A 92 2.44 12.00 -2.90
C LEU A 92 1.81 11.14 -4.01
N PRO A 93 2.29 11.22 -5.26
CA PRO A 93 1.78 10.38 -6.33
C PRO A 93 2.40 8.97 -6.29
N PHE A 94 1.65 7.97 -6.76
CA PHE A 94 2.15 6.61 -6.98
C PHE A 94 1.91 6.13 -8.42
N SER A 95 2.84 5.33 -8.94
CA SER A 95 2.68 4.61 -10.21
C SER A 95 2.29 3.15 -10.01
N ASN A 96 2.81 2.53 -8.95
CA ASN A 96 2.69 1.09 -8.74
C ASN A 96 2.21 0.77 -7.33
N TYR A 97 1.61 -0.40 -7.17
CA TYR A 97 1.25 -0.95 -5.88
C TYR A 97 1.46 -2.47 -5.85
N LYS A 98 1.53 -3.03 -4.65
CA LYS A 98 1.52 -4.49 -4.41
C LYS A 98 0.54 -4.83 -3.31
N PHE A 99 -0.43 -5.68 -3.62
CA PHE A 99 -1.37 -6.23 -2.64
C PHE A 99 -0.82 -7.49 -1.98
N GLU A 100 -1.06 -7.63 -0.68
CA GLU A 100 -0.63 -8.78 0.13
C GLU A 100 -1.74 -9.15 1.13
N ILE A 101 -1.91 -10.45 1.39
CA ILE A 101 -2.72 -10.97 2.48
C ILE A 101 -1.74 -11.17 3.62
N ILE A 102 -1.90 -10.44 4.73
CA ILE A 102 -1.04 -10.63 5.90
C ILE A 102 -1.52 -11.84 6.69
N ASN A 103 -2.83 -11.90 6.93
CA ASN A 103 -3.48 -13.00 7.61
C ASN A 103 -4.93 -13.13 7.16
N SER A 104 -5.49 -14.33 7.30
CA SER A 104 -6.92 -14.55 7.09
C SER A 104 -7.32 -15.89 7.69
N ASP A 105 -8.58 -16.01 8.06
CA ASP A 105 -9.20 -17.25 8.50
C ASP A 105 -10.55 -17.41 7.79
N ILE A 106 -10.83 -18.59 7.25
CA ILE A 106 -12.08 -18.83 6.51
C ILE A 106 -13.33 -18.84 7.40
N LYS A 107 -13.16 -18.99 8.72
CA LYS A 107 -14.22 -19.04 9.73
C LYS A 107 -14.32 -17.76 10.54
N ASP A 108 -13.28 -16.93 10.57
CA ASP A 108 -13.23 -15.71 11.37
C ASP A 108 -12.74 -14.51 10.56
N LYS A 109 -13.70 -13.70 10.08
CA LYS A 109 -13.43 -12.47 9.34
C LYS A 109 -12.59 -11.47 10.13
N SER A 110 -12.66 -11.48 11.47
CA SER A 110 -11.88 -10.55 12.30
C SER A 110 -10.37 -10.79 12.20
N LYS A 111 -9.95 -11.97 11.74
CA LYS A 111 -8.54 -12.32 11.49
C LYS A 111 -8.05 -11.90 10.12
N HIS A 112 -8.95 -11.44 9.24
CA HIS A 112 -8.55 -10.95 7.93
C HIS A 112 -7.73 -9.69 8.08
N GLN A 113 -6.57 -9.68 7.44
CA GLN A 113 -5.68 -8.54 7.40
C GLN A 113 -4.95 -8.54 6.07
N VAL A 114 -4.97 -7.40 5.38
CA VAL A 114 -4.34 -7.21 4.08
C VAL A 114 -3.46 -5.98 4.11
N ALA A 115 -2.52 -5.92 3.18
CA ALA A 115 -1.70 -4.74 2.95
C ALA A 115 -1.74 -4.31 1.48
N VAL A 116 -1.74 -2.99 1.27
CA VAL A 116 -1.40 -2.39 -0.02
C VAL A 116 -0.13 -1.59 0.16
N ASN A 117 0.92 -2.03 -0.53
CA ASN A 117 2.19 -1.32 -0.59
C ASN A 117 2.16 -0.37 -1.79
N PHE A 118 2.19 0.93 -1.55
CA PHE A 118 2.20 1.97 -2.59
C PHE A 118 3.64 2.40 -2.85
N MET A 119 4.06 2.36 -4.11
CA MET A 119 5.38 2.84 -4.55
C MET A 119 5.24 4.18 -5.24
N SER A 120 5.87 5.21 -4.68
CA SER A 120 5.76 6.56 -5.22
C SER A 120 6.41 6.70 -6.60
N GLU A 121 6.00 7.74 -7.31
CA GLU A 121 6.83 8.30 -8.37
C GLU A 121 8.16 8.84 -7.79
N PRO A 122 9.20 9.02 -8.63
CA PRO A 122 10.44 9.62 -8.18
C PRO A 122 10.24 11.03 -7.61
N LEU A 123 10.94 11.33 -6.52
CA LEU A 123 10.97 12.63 -5.86
C LEU A 123 12.39 13.13 -5.81
N THR A 124 12.60 14.43 -6.04
CA THR A 124 13.90 15.05 -5.75
C THR A 124 13.98 15.33 -4.26
N TRP A 125 14.95 14.75 -3.57
CA TRP A 125 15.21 15.00 -2.16
C TRP A 125 16.21 16.15 -2.01
N TYR A 126 15.78 17.22 -1.36
CA TYR A 126 16.59 18.41 -1.09
C TYR A 126 17.27 18.32 0.28
N ASP A 127 16.48 18.09 1.33
CA ASP A 127 17.01 18.11 2.70
C ASP A 127 16.12 17.35 3.69
N THR A 128 16.59 17.23 4.92
CA THR A 128 15.89 16.63 6.05
C THR A 128 15.92 17.57 7.26
N ILE A 129 14.73 17.90 7.78
CA ILE A 129 14.56 18.77 8.95
C ILE A 129 13.94 17.93 10.08
N GLY A 130 14.79 17.41 10.96
CA GLY A 130 14.38 16.45 11.99
C GLY A 130 13.79 15.18 11.37
N ASN A 131 12.51 14.91 11.62
CA ASN A 131 11.76 13.78 11.05
C ASN A 131 11.15 14.09 9.66
N GLN A 132 11.38 15.27 9.11
CA GLN A 132 10.70 15.72 7.89
C GLN A 132 11.61 15.68 6.68
N LEU A 133 11.06 15.28 5.54
CA LEU A 133 11.73 15.37 4.25
C LEU A 133 11.23 16.60 3.50
N LEU A 134 12.17 17.34 2.92
CA LEU A 134 11.90 18.38 1.94
C LEU A 134 12.14 17.80 0.54
N VAL A 135 11.08 17.69 -0.25
CA VAL A 135 11.12 17.07 -1.58
C VAL A 135 10.48 17.95 -2.64
N ALA A 136 10.83 17.75 -3.90
CA ALA A 136 10.08 18.30 -5.03
C ALA A 136 9.53 17.16 -5.90
N LEU A 137 8.29 17.34 -6.37
CA LEU A 137 7.63 16.47 -7.35
C LEU A 137 8.09 16.78 -8.78
N ASP A 138 8.40 18.06 -9.04
CA ASP A 138 8.89 18.59 -10.30
C ASP A 138 9.98 19.62 -9.97
N THR A 139 11.10 19.55 -10.69
CA THR A 139 12.23 20.47 -10.53
C THR A 139 12.19 21.63 -11.51
N THR A 140 11.15 21.75 -12.33
CA THR A 140 10.92 22.87 -13.24
C THR A 140 10.67 24.14 -12.42
N PRO A 141 11.50 25.20 -12.57
CA PRO A 141 11.31 26.42 -11.79
C PRO A 141 10.03 27.15 -12.18
N VAL A 142 9.29 27.62 -11.17
CA VAL A 142 8.14 28.53 -11.31
C VAL A 142 8.58 29.87 -10.75
N ASN A 143 8.62 30.91 -11.59
CA ASN A 143 9.13 32.24 -11.23
C ASN A 143 10.55 32.23 -10.61
N GLY A 144 11.41 31.29 -11.02
CA GLY A 144 12.76 31.13 -10.50
C GLY A 144 12.87 30.31 -9.22
N GLU A 145 11.76 29.81 -8.69
CA GLU A 145 11.71 28.99 -7.46
C GLU A 145 11.34 27.55 -7.79
N ILE A 146 11.85 26.60 -7.00
CA ILE A 146 11.44 25.19 -7.09
C ILE A 146 10.36 24.96 -6.04
N LEU A 147 9.19 24.51 -6.50
CA LEU A 147 8.09 24.18 -5.59
C LEU A 147 8.40 22.89 -4.84
N THR A 148 8.29 22.94 -3.53
CA THR A 148 8.63 21.83 -2.64
C THR A 148 7.44 21.44 -1.77
N GLU A 149 7.50 20.19 -1.33
CA GLU A 149 6.58 19.59 -0.38
C GLU A 149 7.40 19.16 0.82
N GLN A 150 6.94 19.55 2.01
CA GLN A 150 7.52 19.13 3.27
C GLN A 150 6.54 18.20 3.98
N PHE A 151 7.01 17.06 4.44
CA PHE A 151 6.17 16.07 5.12
C PHE A 151 7.00 15.28 6.14
N ALA A 152 6.34 14.72 7.15
CA ALA A 152 6.98 13.90 8.17
C ALA A 152 7.09 12.43 7.74
N MET A 153 8.20 11.78 8.07
CA MET A 153 8.22 10.33 8.08
C MET A 153 7.28 9.81 9.17
N GLN A 154 6.58 8.73 8.87
CA GLN A 154 5.60 8.13 9.75
C GLN A 154 5.69 6.60 9.67
N PRO A 155 5.05 5.86 10.58
CA PRO A 155 5.05 4.41 10.53
C PRO A 155 4.68 3.88 9.14
N PHE A 156 5.38 2.84 8.71
CA PHE A 156 5.19 2.17 7.41
C PHE A 156 5.51 2.99 6.16
N LEU A 157 6.04 4.21 6.30
CA LEU A 157 6.63 4.98 5.22
C LEU A 157 8.15 4.84 5.24
N SER A 158 8.75 4.43 4.13
CA SER A 158 10.20 4.28 4.01
C SER A 158 10.73 4.75 2.66
N ILE A 159 12.02 5.06 2.59
CA ILE A 159 12.71 5.26 1.32
C ILE A 159 12.93 3.88 0.68
N TYR A 160 12.24 3.64 -0.43
CA TYR A 160 12.29 2.39 -1.20
C TYR A 160 13.55 2.28 -2.05
N SER A 161 13.98 3.39 -2.65
CA SER A 161 15.16 3.45 -3.50
C SER A 161 15.77 4.84 -3.49
N LEU A 162 17.08 4.93 -3.64
CA LEU A 162 17.82 6.19 -3.76
C LEU A 162 18.75 6.12 -4.99
N LYS A 163 18.74 7.18 -5.79
CA LYS A 163 19.64 7.39 -6.92
C LYS A 163 20.37 8.72 -6.74
N GLU A 164 21.69 8.67 -6.73
CA GLU A 164 22.52 9.87 -6.79
C GLU A 164 22.75 10.26 -8.25
N ILE A 165 22.36 11.47 -8.61
CA ILE A 165 22.66 12.08 -9.90
C ILE A 165 23.92 12.93 -9.69
N LYS A 166 24.99 12.48 -10.34
CA LYS A 166 26.26 13.19 -10.47
C LYS A 166 26.09 14.39 -11.40
#